data_AF-A0A9D8K615-F1
#
_entry.id   AF-A0A9D8K615-F1
#
_cell.length_a   1.000
_cell.length_b   1.000
_cell.length_c   1.000
_cell.angle_alpha   90.00
_cell.angle_beta   90.00
_cell.angle_gamma   90.00
#
_symmetry.space_group_name_H-M   'P 1'
#
loop_
_entity.id
_entity.type
_entity.pdbx_description
1 polymer ?
#
loop_
_entity_poly.entity_id
_entity_poly.type
_entity_poly.pdbx_seq_one_letter_code
_entity_poly.pdbx_strand_id
1 'polypeptide(L)' 'MVVGLPPLGMMFDPGTACKPFLLGKDARIPVAVWRLAPDKSLDAFIEALESNNVPVYPSAERAIKALSVVYRYHNW' A
#
# COMPACT_ATOMS: atom_id res chain seq x y z
N MET A 1 2.61 5.86 6.77
CA MET A 1 1.24 5.34 7.03
C MET A 1 1.19 3.87 6.63
N VAL A 2 0.64 2.99 7.48
CA VAL A 2 0.43 1.57 7.15
C VAL A 2 -1.08 1.38 6.93
N VAL A 3 -1.49 0.84 5.79
CA VAL A 3 -2.92 0.63 5.47
C VAL A 3 -3.16 -0.81 5.06
N GLY A 4 -4.12 -1.46 5.73
CA GLY A 4 -4.55 -2.80 5.40
C GLY A 4 -5.53 -2.78 4.25
N LEU A 5 -5.28 -3.58 3.22
CA LEU A 5 -6.27 -3.85 2.18
C LEU A 5 -7.46 -4.56 2.83
N PRO A 6 -8.66 -3.95 2.86
CA PRO A 6 -9.83 -4.63 3.39
C PRO A 6 -10.23 -5.78 2.45
N PRO A 7 -10.78 -6.89 2.96
CA PRO A 7 -11.36 -7.92 2.12
C PRO A 7 -12.60 -7.32 1.45
N LEU A 8 -12.53 -6.97 0.17
CA LEU A 8 -13.61 -6.23 -0.50
C LEU A 8 -14.12 -6.95 -1.74
N GLY A 9 -15.35 -7.46 -1.61
CA GLY A 9 -16.34 -7.50 -2.68
C GLY A 9 -17.01 -6.15 -2.93
N MET A 10 -16.37 -5.01 -2.59
CA MET A 10 -16.84 -3.68 -2.97
C MET A 10 -16.03 -3.21 -4.19
N MET A 11 -16.74 -2.95 -5.28
CA MET A 11 -16.25 -2.33 -6.51
C MET A 11 -15.59 -0.98 -6.18
N PHE A 12 -14.28 -0.99 -5.97
CA PHE A 12 -13.48 0.23 -6.05
C PHE A 12 -12.82 0.26 -7.41
N ASP A 13 -13.11 1.32 -8.16
CA ASP A 13 -12.38 1.62 -9.39
C ASP A 13 -10.89 1.78 -9.02
N PRO A 14 -9.98 0.97 -9.59
CA PRO A 14 -8.58 0.92 -9.15
C PRO A 14 -7.90 2.29 -9.18
N GLY A 15 -8.29 3.14 -10.14
CA GLY A 15 -7.80 4.53 -10.22
C GLY A 15 -8.25 5.41 -9.04
N THR A 16 -9.41 5.16 -8.44
CA THR A 16 -9.91 5.93 -7.29
C THR A 16 -9.37 5.39 -5.97
N ALA A 17 -9.23 4.07 -5.82
CA ALA A 17 -8.64 3.48 -4.62
C ALA A 17 -7.14 3.79 -4.48
N CYS A 18 -6.41 4.02 -5.57
CA CYS A 18 -4.99 4.42 -5.51
C CYS A 18 -4.77 5.85 -5.02
N LYS A 19 -5.74 6.76 -5.17
CA LYS A 19 -5.61 8.20 -4.85
C LYS A 19 -5.04 8.51 -3.46
N PRO A 20 -5.53 7.94 -2.35
CA PRO A 20 -4.97 8.22 -1.02
C PRO A 20 -3.52 7.76 -0.87
N PHE A 21 -3.13 6.66 -1.53
CA PHE A 21 -1.75 6.16 -1.50
C PHE A 21 -0.81 7.05 -2.31
N LEU A 22 -1.27 7.54 -3.46
CA LEU A 22 -0.54 8.49 -4.30
C LEU A 22 -0.40 9.86 -3.62
N LEU A 23 -1.47 10.36 -2.98
CA LEU A 23 -1.41 11.59 -2.18
C LEU A 23 -0.39 11.48 -1.04
N GLY A 24 -0.30 10.32 -0.38
CA GLY A 24 0.75 10.07 0.61
C GLY A 24 2.15 10.15 0.00
N LYS A 25 2.36 9.55 -1.18
CA LYS A 25 3.63 9.61 -1.91
C LYS A 25 4.02 11.04 -2.29
N ASP A 26 3.11 11.81 -2.88
CA ASP A 26 3.34 13.23 -3.26
C ASP A 26 3.66 14.10 -2.04
N ALA A 27 3.05 13.81 -0.88
CA ALA A 27 3.35 14.47 0.38
C ALA A 27 4.68 14.02 1.04
N ARG A 28 5.49 13.19 0.36
CA ARG A 28 6.70 12.52 0.91
C ARG A 28 6.43 11.71 2.17
N ILE A 29 5.19 11.27 2.38
CA ILE A 29 4.83 10.38 3.47
C ILE A 29 5.11 8.96 2.99
N PRO A 30 5.98 8.20 3.67
CA PRO A 30 6.21 6.82 3.29
C PRO A 30 4.92 5.99 3.53
N VAL A 31 4.53 5.22 2.53
CA VAL A 31 3.31 4.40 2.54
C VAL A 31 3.71 2.94 2.36
N ALA A 32 3.18 2.07 3.24
CA ALA A 32 3.33 0.63 3.12
C ALA A 32 1.95 -0.02 3.15
N VAL A 33 1.66 -0.85 2.15
CA VAL A 33 0.37 -1.52 1.99
C VAL A 33 0.56 -3.01 2.23
N TRP A 34 -0.40 -3.70 2.84
CA TRP A 34 -0.37 -5.16 2.91
C TRP A 34 -1.71 -5.77 2.53
N ARG A 35 -1.68 -6.97 1.95
CA ARG A 35 -2.87 -7.77 1.63
C ARG A 35 -3.20 -8.70 2.80
N LEU A 36 -4.48 -8.85 3.13
CA LEU A 36 -4.94 -9.77 4.19
C LEU A 36 -5.00 -11.22 3.70
N ALA A 37 -5.34 -11.43 2.42
CA ALA A 37 -5.49 -12.74 1.82
C ALA A 37 -5.12 -12.72 0.32
N PRO A 38 -4.73 -13.87 -0.26
CA PRO A 38 -4.52 -14.02 -1.69
C PRO A 38 -5.85 -13.97 -2.47
N ASP A 39 -6.42 -12.78 -2.63
CA ASP A 39 -7.61 -12.55 -3.45
C ASP A 39 -7.27 -12.09 -4.87
N LYS A 40 -7.81 -12.77 -5.89
CA LYS A 40 -7.58 -12.47 -7.31
C LYS A 40 -8.18 -11.15 -7.77
N SER A 41 -9.22 -10.66 -7.10
CA SER A 41 -9.82 -9.36 -7.42
C SER A 41 -8.91 -8.18 -7.09
N LEU A 42 -7.93 -8.41 -6.20
CA LEU A 42 -6.96 -7.39 -5.80
C LEU A 42 -5.70 -7.37 -6.68
N ASP A 43 -5.46 -8.37 -7.53
CA ASP A 43 -4.21 -8.44 -8.30
C ASP A 43 -4.06 -7.25 -9.26
N ALA A 44 -5.15 -6.83 -9.95
CA ALA A 44 -5.13 -5.63 -10.81
C ALA A 44 -4.87 -4.33 -10.01
N PHE A 45 -5.35 -4.28 -8.76
CA PHE A 45 -5.11 -3.14 -7.88
C PHE A 45 -3.67 -3.11 -7.36
N ILE A 46 -3.12 -4.29 -7.02
CA ILE A 46 -1.73 -4.45 -6.60
C ILE A 46 -0.80 -4.06 -7.75
N GLU A 47 -1.06 -4.53 -8.96
CA GLU A 47 -0.27 -4.18 -10.15
C GLU A 47 -0.29 -2.66 -10.41
N ALA A 48 -1.43 -2.00 -10.21
CA ALA A 48 -1.54 -0.55 -10.30
C ALA A 48 -0.72 0.17 -9.21
N LEU A 49 -0.73 -0.31 -7.97
CA LEU A 49 0.07 0.25 -6.88
C LEU A 49 1.57 0.06 -7.12
N GLU A 50 1.99 -1.13 -7.53
CA GLU A 50 3.39 -1.46 -7.81
C GLU A 50 3.93 -0.67 -9.01
N SER A 51 3.14 -0.52 -10.08
CA SER A 51 3.46 0.36 -11.21
C SER A 51 3.67 1.82 -10.79
N ASN A 52 3.02 2.24 -9.69
CA ASN A 52 3.19 3.56 -9.10
C ASN A 52 4.30 3.63 -8.03
N ASN A 53 5.16 2.62 -7.94
CA ASN A 53 6.23 2.48 -6.94
C ASN A 53 5.73 2.43 -5.49
N VAL A 54 4.51 1.93 -5.26
CA VAL A 54 3.99 1.68 -3.90
C VAL A 54 4.09 0.18 -3.60
N PRO A 55 4.99 -0.24 -2.69
CA PRO A 55 5.19 -1.66 -2.42
C PRO A 55 4.02 -2.26 -1.62
N VAL A 56 3.57 -3.44 -2.05
CA VAL A 56 2.53 -4.23 -1.37
C VAL A 56 3.15 -5.46 -0.71
N TYR A 57 2.95 -5.62 0.59
CA TYR A 57 3.52 -6.69 1.38
C TYR A 57 2.51 -7.82 1.63
N PRO A 58 2.98 -9.07 1.79
CA PRO A 58 2.11 -10.20 2.07
C PRO A 58 1.58 -10.23 3.52
N SER A 59 2.13 -9.41 4.41
CA SER A 59 1.68 -9.33 5.81
C SER A 59 1.89 -7.94 6.40
N ALA A 60 1.07 -7.61 7.41
CA ALA A 60 1.15 -6.35 8.14
C ALA A 60 2.53 -6.15 8.78
N GLU A 61 3.09 -7.19 9.38
CA GLU A 61 4.41 -7.16 10.04
C GLU A 61 5.51 -6.71 9.08
N ARG A 62 5.50 -7.23 7.84
CA ARG A 62 6.49 -6.83 6.83
C ARG A 62 6.28 -5.38 6.38
N ALA A 63 5.03 -4.95 6.20
CA ALA A 63 4.73 -3.56 5.88
C ALA A 63 5.18 -2.60 7.00
N ILE A 64 4.93 -2.94 8.26
CA ILE A 64 5.33 -2.16 9.43
C ILE A 64 6.86 -2.11 9.54
N LYS A 65 7.55 -3.24 9.33
CA LYS A 65 9.01 -3.30 9.40
C LYS A 65 9.66 -2.47 8.30
N ALA A 66 9.17 -2.57 7.07
CA ALA A 66 9.65 -1.75 5.96
C ALA A 66 9.43 -0.26 6.24
N LEU A 67 8.23 0.11 6.70
CA LEU A 67 7.91 1.49 7.05
C LEU A 67 8.80 2.02 8.18
N SER A 68 9.05 1.21 9.22
CA SER A 68 9.91 1.56 10.35
C SER A 68 11.35 1.86 9.93
N VAL A 69 11.89 1.12 8.96
CA VAL A 69 13.23 1.39 8.40
C VAL A 69 13.25 2.73 7.68
N VAL A 70 12.24 3.01 6.85
CA VAL A 70 12.15 4.27 6.10
C VAL A 70 12.03 5.47 7.04
N TYR A 71 11.17 5.40 8.07
CA TYR A 71 11.08 6.47 9.08
C TYR A 71 12.38 6.66 9.86
N ARG A 72 13.11 5.58 10.20
CA ARG A 72 14.41 5.69 10.85
C ARG A 72 15.44 6.44 10.00
N TYR A 73 15.39 6.25 8.68
CA TYR A 73 16.29 6.90 7.73
C TYR A 73 15.97 8.37 7.51
N HIS A 74 14.69 8.75 7.63
CA HIS A 74 14.21 10.11 7.44
C HIS A 74 14.34 11.01 8.69
N ASN A 75 14.72 10.43 9.83
CA ASN A 75 14.83 11.11 11.13
C ASN A 75 16.29 11.46 11.51
N TRP A 76 17.18 11.52 10.51
CA TRP A 76 18.55 12.02 10.56
C TRP A 76 18.65 13.25 9.66
#